data_AF-A0A2W7HW77-F1
#
_entry.id   AF-A0A2W7HW77-F1
#
_cell.length_a   1.000
_cell.length_b   1.000
_cell.length_c   1.000
_cell.angle_alpha   90.00
_cell.angle_beta   90.00
_cell.angle_gamma   90.00
#
_symmetry.space_group_name_H-M   'P 1'
#
loop_
_entity.id
_entity.type
_entity.pdbx_description
1 polymer ?
#
loop_
_entity_poly.entity_id
_entity_poly.type
_entity_poly.pdbx_seq_one_letter_code
_entity_poly.pdbx_strand_id
1 'polypeptide(L)'
;MVFIDNLYQLGPQSEPRREDMPLTKRGGKPAALAETTRIWMGASDRVRFAALRCTDFYAPGVVVSHLGASALGEVAKGKAAQLGVPPDTPHDFAYVPDIARAALTLLDAPDNAYGQAWNMPCAPTRTPREILQLGAAAA
;
A
#
# COMPACT_ATOMS: atom_id res chain seq x y z
N MET A 1 19.35 -1.27 -0.39
CA MET A 1 18.19 -2.17 -0.46
C MET A 1 16.93 -1.33 -0.34
N VAL A 2 15.95 -1.59 -1.21
CA VAL A 2 14.60 -1.01 -1.09
C VAL A 2 13.66 -2.13 -0.65
N PHE A 3 12.93 -1.90 0.44
CA PHE A 3 11.94 -2.83 0.97
C PHE A 3 10.54 -2.36 0.59
N ILE A 4 9.80 -3.18 -0.14
CA ILE A 4 8.40 -2.90 -0.45
C ILE A 4 7.58 -3.23 0.80
N ASP A 5 7.07 -2.18 1.44
CA ASP A 5 6.38 -2.24 2.72
C ASP A 5 4.91 -1.77 2.56
N ASN A 6 4.13 -1.87 3.62
CA ASN A 6 2.77 -1.36 3.71
C ASN A 6 2.67 -0.24 4.76
N LEU A 7 1.46 0.14 5.20
CA LEU A 7 1.27 1.19 6.22
C LEU A 7 0.68 0.69 7.55
N TYR A 8 0.54 -0.63 7.73
CA TYR A 8 -0.14 -1.18 8.91
C TYR A 8 0.63 -0.93 10.22
N GLN A 9 1.94 -0.75 10.17
CA GLN A 9 2.80 -0.35 11.28
C GLN A 9 2.44 1.01 11.90
N LEU A 10 1.66 1.84 11.20
CA LEU A 10 1.10 3.09 11.76
C LEU A 10 -0.15 2.84 12.62
N GLY A 11 -0.68 1.61 12.61
CA GLY A 11 -1.87 1.21 13.35
C GLY A 11 -3.19 1.78 12.81
N PRO A 12 -4.31 1.46 13.48
CA PRO A 12 -5.62 2.04 13.21
C PRO A 12 -5.65 3.52 13.60
N GLN A 13 -6.11 4.37 12.69
CA GLN A 13 -6.13 5.83 12.84
C GLN A 13 -6.98 6.48 11.73
N SER A 14 -7.47 7.70 11.94
CA SER A 14 -8.37 8.45 11.02
C SER A 14 -7.71 9.58 10.24
N GLU A 15 -6.45 9.89 10.55
CA GLU A 15 -5.69 10.97 9.91
C GLU A 15 -5.03 10.50 8.61
N PRO A 16 -4.61 11.42 7.73
CA PRO A 16 -3.73 11.07 6.62
C PRO A 16 -2.45 10.41 7.13
N ARG A 17 -2.06 9.30 6.48
CA ARG A 17 -0.85 8.55 6.83
C ARG A 17 0.37 9.33 6.35
N ARG A 18 1.27 9.67 7.29
CA ARG A 18 2.51 10.39 7.01
C ARG A 18 3.71 9.56 7.48
N GLU A 19 4.86 9.83 6.87
CA GLU A 19 6.11 9.14 7.13
C GLU A 19 6.62 9.36 8.56
N ASP A 20 6.35 10.55 9.12
CA ASP A 20 6.76 11.01 10.45
C ASP A 20 5.88 10.50 11.60
N MET A 21 4.83 9.73 11.28
CA MET A 21 3.91 9.22 12.30
C MET A 21 4.58 8.19 13.21
N PRO A 22 4.22 8.16 14.50
CA PRO A 22 4.76 7.19 15.43
C PRO A 22 4.33 5.77 15.07
N LEU A 23 5.27 4.83 15.17
CA LEU A 23 5.01 3.41 14.96
C LEU A 23 4.19 2.82 16.12
N THR A 24 3.15 2.04 15.80
CA THR A 24 2.29 1.42 16.79
C THR A 24 3.02 0.37 17.64
N LYS A 25 2.50 0.15 18.86
CA LYS A 25 2.83 -1.01 19.72
C LYS A 25 1.65 -1.99 19.85
N ARG A 26 0.52 -1.68 19.21
CA ARG A 26 -0.76 -2.40 19.36
C ARG A 26 -1.05 -3.27 18.14
N GLY A 27 -1.72 -4.40 18.38
CA GLY A 27 -2.19 -5.35 17.36
C GLY A 27 -1.11 -6.30 16.88
N GLY A 28 -1.47 -7.53 16.50
CA GLY A 28 -0.50 -8.57 16.11
C GLY A 28 0.33 -8.18 14.88
N LYS A 29 -0.30 -8.14 13.70
CA LYS A 29 0.37 -7.77 12.44
C LYS A 29 0.95 -6.34 12.46
N PRO A 30 0.22 -5.30 12.89
CA PRO A 30 0.76 -3.94 12.98
C PRO A 30 2.00 -3.80 13.88
N ALA A 31 2.01 -4.41 15.08
CA ALA A 31 3.15 -4.31 15.98
C ALA A 31 4.38 -5.05 15.45
N ALA A 32 4.20 -6.20 14.79
CA ALA A 32 5.29 -6.93 14.16
C ALA A 32 5.97 -6.14 13.02
N LEU A 33 5.16 -5.46 12.19
CA LEU A 33 5.68 -4.59 11.13
C LEU A 33 6.35 -3.32 11.68
N ALA A 34 5.80 -2.76 12.76
CA ALA A 34 6.44 -1.67 13.49
C ALA A 34 7.79 -2.09 14.06
N GLU A 35 7.91 -3.29 14.61
CA GLU A 35 9.18 -3.79 15.12
C GLU A 35 10.20 -4.04 14.02
N THR A 36 9.77 -4.61 12.89
CA THR A 36 10.60 -4.73 11.69
C THR A 36 11.13 -3.36 11.26
N THR A 37 10.29 -2.32 11.32
CA THR A 37 10.71 -0.94 11.03
C THR A 37 11.78 -0.44 11.99
N ARG A 38 11.60 -0.65 13.30
CA ARG A 38 12.58 -0.24 14.31
C ARG A 38 13.94 -0.92 14.11
N ILE A 39 13.94 -2.21 13.76
CA ILE A 39 15.16 -2.99 13.54
C ILE A 39 16.00 -2.37 12.42
N TRP A 40 15.41 -2.15 11.23
CA TRP A 40 16.19 -1.62 10.11
C TRP A 40 16.56 -0.14 10.30
N MET A 41 15.71 0.66 10.94
CA MET A 41 16.04 2.06 11.26
C MET A 41 17.21 2.14 12.25
N GLY A 42 17.26 1.25 13.24
CA GLY A 42 18.37 1.16 14.20
C GLY A 42 19.69 0.65 13.62
N ALA A 43 19.69 0.21 12.37
CA ALA A 43 20.88 -0.19 11.61
C ALA A 43 21.20 0.77 10.46
N SER A 44 20.49 1.90 10.34
CA SER A 44 20.64 2.86 9.23
C SER A 44 22.05 3.46 9.08
N ASP A 45 22.87 3.39 10.14
CA ASP A 45 24.27 3.77 10.15
C ASP A 45 25.20 2.76 9.46
N ARG A 46 24.74 1.51 9.31
CA ARG A 46 25.53 0.37 8.80
C ARG A 46 24.94 -0.26 7.54
N VAL A 47 23.65 -0.04 7.28
CA VAL A 47 22.97 -0.57 6.09
C VAL A 47 22.30 0.52 5.27
N ARG A 48 22.54 0.50 3.96
CA ARG A 48 21.82 1.32 2.98
C ARG A 48 20.43 0.70 2.75
N PHE A 49 19.45 1.12 3.55
CA PHE A 49 18.08 0.61 3.54
C PHE A 49 17.06 1.75 3.39
N ALA A 50 16.06 1.59 2.53
CA ALA A 50 14.88 2.45 2.49
C ALA A 50 13.60 1.60 2.39
N ALA A 51 12.51 2.03 3.03
CA ALA A 51 11.20 1.39 2.88
C ALA A 51 10.31 2.20 1.94
N LEU A 52 9.71 1.55 0.95
CA LEU A 52 8.65 2.13 0.11
C LEU A 52 7.30 1.59 0.59
N ARG A 53 6.55 2.41 1.30
CA ARG A 53 5.26 2.06 1.90
C ARG A 53 4.14 2.26 0.88
N CYS A 54 3.53 1.15 0.48
CA CYS A 54 2.46 1.13 -0.51
C CYS A 54 1.12 0.88 0.18
N THR A 55 0.06 1.48 -0.35
CA THR A 55 -1.32 1.19 0.08
C THR A 55 -1.77 -0.18 -0.45
N ASP A 56 -3.00 -0.60 -0.17
CA ASP A 56 -3.53 -1.81 -0.79
C ASP A 56 -3.48 -1.67 -2.31
N PHE A 57 -3.23 -2.76 -3.03
CA PHE A 57 -2.84 -2.66 -4.43
C PHE A 57 -3.72 -3.49 -5.36
N TYR A 58 -3.68 -3.13 -6.65
CA TYR A 58 -4.38 -3.82 -7.72
C TYR A 58 -3.56 -3.80 -9.01
N ALA A 59 -3.76 -4.81 -9.86
CA ALA A 59 -3.29 -4.88 -11.24
C ALA A 59 -3.83 -6.16 -11.90
N PRO A 60 -3.76 -6.28 -13.24
CA PRO A 60 -3.91 -7.56 -13.92
C PRO A 60 -3.01 -8.64 -13.29
N GLY A 61 -3.57 -9.81 -13.03
CA GLY A 61 -2.85 -10.92 -12.36
C GLY A 61 -2.83 -10.87 -10.83
N VAL A 62 -3.23 -9.76 -10.20
CA VAL A 62 -3.33 -9.65 -8.73
C VAL A 62 -4.69 -10.16 -8.25
N VAL A 63 -4.77 -11.46 -7.99
CA VAL A 63 -6.04 -12.14 -7.67
C VAL A 63 -6.44 -12.04 -6.19
N VAL A 64 -5.47 -12.02 -5.27
CA VAL A 64 -5.71 -11.94 -3.81
C VAL A 64 -5.54 -10.50 -3.30
N SER A 65 -6.37 -9.59 -3.80
CA SER A 65 -6.47 -8.21 -3.33
C SER A 65 -7.94 -7.82 -3.13
N HIS A 66 -8.21 -6.74 -2.39
CA HIS A 66 -9.59 -6.26 -2.21
C HIS A 66 -10.31 -5.97 -3.54
N LEU A 67 -9.57 -5.55 -4.57
CA LEU A 67 -10.12 -5.28 -5.91
C LEU A 67 -9.92 -6.44 -6.90
N GLY A 68 -9.36 -7.57 -6.44
CA GLY A 68 -8.91 -8.68 -7.28
C GLY A 68 -10.03 -9.57 -7.81
N ALA A 69 -9.81 -10.89 -7.75
CA ALA A 69 -10.66 -11.87 -8.41
C ALA A 69 -12.12 -11.84 -7.94
N SER A 70 -12.37 -11.59 -6.65
CA SER A 70 -13.72 -11.52 -6.10
C SER A 70 -14.46 -10.22 -6.43
N ALA A 71 -13.76 -9.18 -6.88
CA ALA A 71 -14.32 -7.86 -7.15
C ALA A 71 -14.28 -7.55 -8.66
N LEU A 72 -13.18 -6.98 -9.18
CA LEU A 72 -13.06 -6.69 -10.63
C LEU A 72 -13.17 -7.96 -11.47
N GLY A 73 -12.70 -9.10 -10.95
CA GLY A 73 -12.83 -10.39 -11.63
C GLY A 73 -14.28 -10.87 -11.77
N GLU A 74 -15.16 -10.57 -10.82
CA GLU A 74 -16.60 -10.88 -10.95
C GLU A 74 -17.32 -9.86 -11.82
N VAL A 75 -16.96 -8.58 -11.72
CA VAL A 75 -17.49 -7.52 -12.61
C VAL A 75 -17.22 -7.85 -14.08
N ALA A 76 -16.00 -8.29 -14.41
CA ALA A 76 -15.64 -8.71 -15.77
C ALA A 76 -16.45 -9.91 -16.28
N LYS A 77 -17.12 -10.66 -15.40
CA LYS A 77 -18.01 -11.78 -15.74
C LYS A 77 -19.49 -11.37 -15.77
N GLY A 78 -19.80 -10.08 -15.65
CA GLY A 78 -21.18 -9.58 -15.52
C GLY A 78 -21.84 -9.93 -14.18
N LYS A 79 -21.05 -10.19 -13.13
CA LYS A 79 -21.54 -10.56 -11.80
C LYS A 79 -21.28 -9.46 -10.78
N ALA A 80 -22.00 -9.51 -9.66
CA ALA A 80 -21.82 -8.59 -8.55
C ALA A 80 -20.48 -8.82 -7.84
N ALA A 81 -19.69 -7.75 -7.68
CA ALA A 81 -18.46 -7.76 -6.88
C ALA A 81 -18.70 -8.19 -5.43
N GLN A 82 -17.76 -8.93 -4.87
CA GLN A 82 -17.73 -9.36 -3.48
C GLN A 82 -16.55 -8.70 -2.76
N LEU A 83 -16.86 -7.86 -1.78
CA LEU A 83 -15.87 -7.12 -0.98
C LEU A 83 -15.91 -7.60 0.47
N GLY A 84 -14.73 -7.90 1.03
CA GLY A 84 -14.55 -8.17 2.46
C GLY A 84 -14.38 -6.89 3.31
N VAL A 85 -14.53 -5.72 2.69
CA VAL A 85 -14.34 -4.40 3.29
C VAL A 85 -15.54 -3.50 2.94
N PRO A 86 -15.82 -2.46 3.76
CA PRO A 86 -16.89 -1.52 3.46
C PRO A 86 -16.72 -0.87 2.07
N PRO A 87 -17.73 -0.94 1.20
CA PRO A 87 -17.61 -0.47 -0.19
C PRO A 87 -17.58 1.06 -0.32
N ASP A 88 -18.07 1.76 0.70
CA ASP A 88 -18.29 3.22 0.69
C ASP A 88 -17.28 3.98 1.59
N THR A 89 -16.28 3.29 2.12
CA THR A 89 -15.19 3.93 2.87
C THR A 89 -14.10 4.39 1.89
N PRO A 90 -13.71 5.67 1.88
CA PRO A 90 -12.58 6.15 1.07
C PRO A 90 -11.30 5.36 1.39
N HIS A 91 -10.63 4.87 0.35
CA HIS A 91 -9.44 4.04 0.49
C HIS A 91 -8.49 4.25 -0.69
N ASP A 92 -7.21 4.34 -0.39
CA ASP A 92 -6.17 4.50 -1.39
C ASP A 92 -5.76 3.15 -1.98
N PHE A 93 -5.69 3.07 -3.30
CA PHE A 93 -5.27 1.86 -4.00
C PHE A 93 -4.09 2.13 -4.95
N ALA A 94 -2.98 1.43 -4.73
CA ALA A 94 -1.78 1.56 -5.55
C ALA A 94 -1.82 0.59 -6.75
N TYR A 95 -1.50 1.09 -7.94
CA TYR A 95 -1.36 0.24 -9.12
C TYR A 95 0.01 -0.45 -9.10
N VAL A 96 0.08 -1.78 -9.23
CA VAL A 96 1.35 -2.53 -9.05
C VAL A 96 2.47 -2.09 -9.99
N PRO A 97 2.24 -1.83 -11.30
CA PRO A 97 3.27 -1.25 -12.15
C PRO A 97 3.83 0.09 -11.65
N ASP A 98 3.02 0.90 -10.96
CA ASP A 98 3.48 2.17 -10.38
C ASP A 98 4.33 1.93 -9.12
N ILE A 99 4.01 0.88 -8.34
CA ILE A 99 4.85 0.43 -7.23
C ILE A 99 6.25 0.06 -7.75
N ALA A 100 6.30 -0.67 -8.87
CA ALA A 100 7.57 -1.03 -9.50
C ALA A 100 8.37 0.21 -9.94
N ARG A 101 7.71 1.19 -10.58
CA ARG A 101 8.35 2.46 -10.98
C ARG A 101 8.88 3.24 -9.77
N ALA A 102 8.10 3.33 -8.70
CA ALA A 102 8.51 3.99 -7.46
C ALA A 102 9.68 3.28 -6.79
N ALA A 103 9.70 1.95 -6.78
CA ALA A 103 10.79 1.15 -6.23
C ALA A 103 12.10 1.37 -7.01
N LEU A 104 12.04 1.36 -8.34
CA LEU A 104 13.18 1.67 -9.20
C LEU A 104 13.67 3.11 -8.99
N THR A 105 12.76 4.07 -8.90
CA THR A 105 13.10 5.47 -8.61
C THR A 105 13.85 5.61 -7.28
N LEU A 106 13.42 4.90 -6.23
CA LEU A 106 14.07 4.93 -4.93
C LEU A 106 15.41 4.18 -4.93
N LEU A 107 15.56 3.13 -5.75
CA LEU A 107 16.84 2.44 -5.92
C LEU A 107 17.90 3.37 -6.52
N ASP A 108 17.52 4.15 -7.54
CA ASP A 108 18.39 5.11 -8.24
C ASP A 108 18.61 6.42 -7.47
N ALA A 109 17.91 6.61 -6.34
CA ALA A 109 18.00 7.83 -5.55
C ALA A 109 19.37 8.00 -4.83
N PRO A 110 19.78 9.25 -4.56
CA PRO A 110 20.97 9.55 -3.75
C PRO A 110 20.87 8.98 -2.33
N ASP A 111 22.01 8.86 -1.65
CA ASP A 111 22.10 8.22 -0.34
C ASP A 111 21.27 8.89 0.76
N ASN A 112 20.95 10.18 0.63
CA ASN A 112 20.07 10.87 1.56
C ASN A 112 18.60 10.42 1.47
N ALA A 113 18.21 9.64 0.46
CA ALA A 113 16.89 9.00 0.37
C ALA A 113 16.80 7.70 1.21
N TYR A 114 17.93 7.20 1.71
CA TYR A 114 18.02 6.00 2.54
C TYR A 114 18.01 6.33 4.04
N GLY A 115 17.88 5.32 4.89
CA GLY A 115 17.72 5.46 6.34
C GLY A 115 16.31 5.85 6.78
N GLN A 116 15.35 5.89 5.85
CA GLN A 116 13.99 6.35 6.10
C GLN A 116 12.95 5.57 5.28
N ALA A 117 11.68 5.87 5.54
CA ALA A 117 10.55 5.32 4.82
C ALA A 117 9.86 6.40 4.00
N TRP A 118 9.34 6.03 2.83
CA TRP A 118 8.61 6.89 1.92
C TRP A 118 7.22 6.31 1.67
N ASN A 119 6.16 7.11 1.79
CA ASN A 119 4.85 6.69 1.31
C ASN A 119 4.79 6.88 -0.20
N MET A 120 4.36 5.84 -0.91
CA MET A 120 4.20 5.92 -2.35
C MET A 120 2.93 6.72 -2.70
N PRO A 121 3.03 7.73 -3.59
CA PRO A 121 1.84 8.38 -4.15
C PRO A 121 1.00 7.41 -5.00
N CYS A 122 -0.33 7.53 -4.94
CA CYS A 122 -1.25 6.77 -5.79
C CYS A 122 -2.27 7.69 -6.46
N ALA A 123 -3.20 7.11 -7.24
CA ALA A 123 -4.33 7.83 -7.79
C ALA A 123 -5.16 8.48 -6.66
N PRO A 124 -5.94 9.55 -6.95
CA PRO A 124 -6.78 10.21 -5.95
C PRO A 124 -7.67 9.22 -5.21
N THR A 125 -7.83 9.43 -3.90
CA THR A 125 -8.65 8.59 -3.02
C THR A 125 -10.07 8.45 -3.57
N ARG A 126 -10.57 7.20 -3.59
CA ARG A 126 -11.92 6.83 -3.99
C ARG A 126 -12.49 5.79 -3.04
N THR A 127 -13.80 5.57 -3.09
CA THR A 127 -14.38 4.39 -2.45
C THR A 127 -14.16 3.15 -3.33
N PRO A 128 -14.09 1.93 -2.76
CA PRO A 128 -14.10 0.70 -3.56
C PRO A 128 -15.27 0.62 -4.54
N ARG A 129 -16.45 1.13 -4.16
CA ARG A 129 -17.62 1.18 -5.05
C ARG A 129 -17.37 2.03 -6.30
N GLU A 130 -16.83 3.23 -6.13
CA GLU A 130 -16.53 4.12 -7.26
C GLU A 130 -15.53 3.48 -8.23
N ILE A 131 -14.49 2.83 -7.69
CA ILE A 131 -13.48 2.13 -8.52
C ILE A 131 -14.12 0.97 -9.31
N LEU A 132 -14.99 0.19 -8.67
CA LEU A 132 -15.69 -0.91 -9.33
C LEU A 132 -16.69 -0.42 -10.39
N GLN A 133 -17.33 0.73 -10.18
CA GLN A 133 -18.18 1.37 -11.18
C GLN A 133 -17.38 1.83 -12.40
N LEU A 134 -16.17 2.38 -12.20
CA LEU A 134 -15.26 2.71 -13.31
C LEU A 134 -14.86 1.45 -14.08
N GLY A 135 -14.55 0.36 -13.38
CA GLY A 135 -14.23 -0.93 -14.01
C GLY A 135 -15.41 -1.51 -14.80
N ALA A 136 -16.63 -1.43 -14.26
CA ALA A 136 -17.84 -1.90 -14.93
C ALA A 136 -18.21 -1.08 -16.17
N ALA A 137 -17.98 0.24 -16.14
CA ALA A 137 -18.23 1.12 -17.28
C ALA A 137 -17.22 0.92 -18.43
N ALA A 138 -16.09 0.29 -18.16
CA ALA A 138 -15.04 -0.01 -19.14
C ALA A 138 -15.13 -1.44 -19.73
N ALA A 139 -16.04 -2.28 -19.22
CA ALA A 139 -16.27 -3.66 -19.65
C ALA A 139 -17.36 -3.73 -20.74
#